data_AF-A0A7C3G985-F1
#
_entry.id   AF-A0A7C3G985-F1
#
_cell.length_a   1.000
_cell.length_b   1.000
_cell.length_c   1.000
_cell.angle_alpha   90.00
_cell.angle_beta   90.00
_cell.angle_gamma   90.00
#
_symmetry.space_group_name_H-M   'P 1'
#
loop_
_entity.id
_entity.type
_entity.pdbx_description
1 polymer ?
#
loop_
_entity_poly.entity_id
_entity_poly.type
_entity_poly.pdbx_seq_one_letter_code
_entity_poly.pdbx_strand_id
1 'polypeptide(L)' 'MAAVLLATFVLAILLVTGIYYLVYHPRTLTTSGEAVDLGLTVALVAMIVLVTAALSAMYLLGKLQ' A
#
# COMPACT_ATOMS: atom_id res chain seq x y z
N MET A 1 21.34 -8.84 0.27
CA MET A 1 20.52 -7.93 -0.55
C MET A 1 19.19 -8.54 -0.94
N ALA A 2 19.16 -9.77 -1.48
CA ALA A 2 17.91 -10.45 -1.86
C ALA A 2 16.86 -10.53 -0.73
N ALA A 3 17.26 -10.94 0.48
CA ALA A 3 16.37 -11.03 1.64
C ALA A 3 15.75 -9.68 2.04
N VAL A 4 16.50 -8.58 1.89
CA VAL A 4 16.00 -7.22 2.20
C VAL A 4 14.95 -6.81 1.17
N LEU A 5 15.19 -7.05 -0.12
CA LEU A 5 14.22 -6.75 -1.17
C LEU A 5 12.94 -7.58 -1.02
N LEU A 6 13.07 -8.86 -0.65
CA LEU A 6 11.93 -9.73 -0.36
C LEU A 6 11.14 -9.23 0.86
N ALA A 7 11.82 -8.87 1.95
CA ALA A 7 11.17 -8.32 3.14
C ALA A 7 10.43 -7.01 2.82
N THR A 8 11.04 -6.10 2.05
CA THR A 8 10.40 -4.87 1.58
C THR A 8 9.15 -5.15 0.77
N PHE A 9 9.19 -6.12 -0.15
CA PHE A 9 8.03 -6.52 -0.94
C PHE A 9 6.89 -7.03 -0.04
N VAL A 10 7.18 -7.98 0.86
CA VAL A 10 6.17 -8.58 1.74
C VAL A 10 5.54 -7.52 2.65
N LEU A 11 6.37 -6.67 3.28
CA LEU A 11 5.88 -5.60 4.15
C LEU A 11 5.02 -4.58 3.39
N ALA A 12 5.47 -4.15 2.21
CA ALA A 12 4.71 -3.19 1.41
C ALA A 12 3.33 -3.75 1.00
N ILE A 13 3.26 -5.01 0.58
CA ILE A 13 1.98 -5.65 0.23
C ILE A 13 1.06 -5.78 1.46
N LEU A 14 1.58 -6.21 2.61
CA LEU A 14 0.79 -6.29 3.84
C LEU A 14 0.23 -4.92 4.25
N LEU A 15 1.03 -3.86 4.12
CA LEU A 15 0.58 -2.50 4.39
C LEU A 15 -0.50 -2.04 3.39
N VAL A 16 -0.33 -2.32 2.10
CA VAL A 16 -1.34 -2.02 1.07
C VAL A 16 -2.66 -2.72 1.39
N THR A 17 -2.61 -4.01 1.73
CA THR A 17 -3.80 -4.79 2.11
C THR A 17 -4.46 -4.23 3.37
N GLY A 18 -3.66 -3.88 4.39
CA GLY A 18 -4.17 -3.28 5.62
C GLY A 18 -4.85 -1.94 5.38
N ILE A 19 -4.23 -1.04 4.61
CA ILE A 19 -4.81 0.26 4.25
C ILE A 19 -6.08 0.07 3.43
N TYR A 20 -6.07 -0.82 2.43
CA TYR A 20 -7.25 -1.13 1.62
C TYR A 20 -8.41 -1.58 2.50
N TYR A 21 -8.16 -2.53 3.41
CA TYR A 21 -9.17 -3.01 4.34
C TYR A 21 -9.75 -1.87 5.18
N LEU A 22 -8.90 -1.03 5.77
CA LEU A 22 -9.34 0.06 6.66
C LEU A 22 -10.17 1.12 5.92
N VAL A 23 -9.78 1.45 4.69
CA VAL A 23 -10.40 2.53 3.91
C VAL A 23 -11.70 2.06 3.25
N TYR A 24 -11.70 0.85 2.70
CA TYR A 24 -12.84 0.30 1.97
C TYR A 24 -13.74 -0.58 2.84
N HIS A 25 -13.50 -0.66 4.16
CA HIS A 25 -14.43 -1.33 5.07
C HIS A 25 -15.81 -0.67 4.98
N PRO A 26 -16.93 -1.42 4.93
CA PRO A 26 -18.27 -0.84 4.82
C PRO A 26 -18.56 0.22 5.88
N ARG A 27 -18.08 0.00 7.11
CA ARG A 27 -18.20 0.97 8.22
C ARG A 27 -17.50 2.30 7.93
N THR A 28 -16.33 2.27 7.29
CA THR A 28 -15.56 3.48 6.93
C THR A 28 -16.25 4.22 5.80
N LEU A 29 -16.79 3.50 4.81
CA LEU A 29 -17.51 4.09 3.67
C LEU A 29 -18.84 4.75 4.06
N THR A 30 -19.44 4.36 5.18
CA THR A 30 -20.64 5.02 5.72
C THR A 30 -20.33 6.28 6.55
N THR A 31 -19.05 6.64 6.72
CA THR A 31 -18.66 7.83 7.48
C THR A 31 -19.01 9.09 6.70
N SER A 32 -19.70 10.02 7.34
CA SER A 32 -20.02 11.33 6.76
C SER A 32 -19.12 12.43 7.34
N GLY A 33 -18.72 13.37 6.48
CA GLY A 33 -17.91 14.53 6.86
C GLY A 33 -17.10 15.08 5.69
N GLU A 34 -16.89 16.38 5.64
CA GLU A 34 -16.18 17.06 4.53
C GLU A 34 -14.73 16.56 4.35
N ALA A 35 -14.11 16.06 5.42
CA ALA A 35 -12.74 15.55 5.39
C ALA A 35 -12.61 14.08 4.93
N VAL A 36 -13.73 13.35 4.73
CA VAL A 36 -13.72 11.93 4.38
C VAL A 36 -13.09 11.72 3.00
N ASP A 37 -13.45 12.54 2.02
CA ASP A 37 -12.92 12.47 0.65
C ASP A 37 -11.42 12.74 0.59
N LEU A 38 -10.93 13.70 1.41
CA LEU A 38 -9.51 13.97 1.53
C LEU A 38 -8.77 12.80 2.18
N GLY A 39 -9.32 12.21 3.25
CA GLY A 39 -8.76 11.05 3.92
C GLY A 39 -8.64 9.83 3.00
N LEU A 40 -9.70 9.55 2.23
CA LEU A 40 -9.72 8.52 1.18
C LEU A 40 -8.61 8.76 0.14
N THR A 41 -8.50 9.99 -0.35
CA THR A 41 -7.50 10.38 -1.35
C THR A 41 -6.07 10.21 -0.83
N VAL A 42 -5.80 10.65 0.41
CA VAL A 42 -4.48 10.49 1.03
C VAL A 42 -4.11 9.01 1.18
N ALA A 43 -5.07 8.17 1.59
CA ALA A 43 -4.84 6.74 1.71
C ALA A 43 -4.56 6.07 0.34
N LEU A 44 -5.27 6.49 -0.71
CA LEU A 44 -5.01 6.07 -2.09
C LEU A 44 -3.60 6.45 -2.55
N VAL A 45 -3.16 7.69 -2.29
CA VAL A 45 -1.79 8.14 -2.62
C VAL A 45 -0.75 7.29 -1.87
N ALA A 46 -0.98 7.00 -0.59
CA ALA A 46 -0.09 6.14 0.18
C ALA A 46 -0.02 4.71 -0.40
N MET A 47 -1.15 4.14 -0.81
CA MET A 47 -1.19 2.83 -1.47
C MET A 47 -0.41 2.82 -2.78
N ILE A 48 -0.51 3.87 -3.60
CA ILE A 48 0.27 3.99 -4.84
C ILE A 48 1.77 3.91 -4.55
N VAL A 49 2.24 4.69 -3.57
CA VAL A 49 3.67 4.70 -3.19
C VAL A 49 4.13 3.31 -2.73
N LEU A 50 3.34 2.62 -1.91
CA LEU A 50 3.67 1.29 -1.41
C LEU A 50 3.66 0.24 -2.53
N VAL A 51 2.68 0.27 -3.44
CA VAL A 51 2.64 -0.64 -4.60
C VAL A 51 3.84 -0.42 -5.50
N THR A 52 4.19 0.84 -5.80
CA THR A 52 5.39 1.16 -6.59
C THR A 52 6.64 0.62 -5.91
N ALA A 53 6.81 0.84 -4.60
CA ALA A 53 7.96 0.33 -3.86
C ALA A 53 8.05 -1.21 -3.88
N ALA A 54 6.92 -1.90 -3.72
CA ALA A 54 6.84 -3.36 -3.78
C ALA A 54 7.30 -3.91 -5.15
N LEU A 55 6.73 -3.36 -6.23
CA LEU A 55 7.05 -3.78 -7.59
C LEU A 55 8.49 -3.44 -7.98
N SER A 56 9.00 -2.27 -7.57
CA SER A 56 10.40 -1.89 -7.77
C SER A 56 11.35 -2.83 -7.02
N ALA A 57 11.04 -3.21 -5.78
CA ALA A 57 11.84 -4.17 -5.03
C ALA A 57 11.93 -5.52 -5.74
N MET A 58 10.81 -5.98 -6.32
CA MET A 58 10.79 -7.24 -7.06
C MET A 58 11.52 -7.18 -8.40
N TYR A 59 11.38 -6.07 -9.13
CA TYR A 59 12.13 -5.83 -10.36
C TYR A 59 13.65 -5.84 -10.11
N LEU A 60 14.09 -5.18 -9.04
CA LEU A 60 15.51 -5.19 -8.65
C LEU A 60 15.97 -6.59 -8.22
N LEU A 61 15.12 -7.36 -7.53
CA LEU A 61 15.46 -8.72 -7.15
C LEU A 61 15.67 -9.62 -8.38
N GLY A 62 14.78 -9.53 -9.37
CA GLY A 62 14.88 -10.30 -10.61
C GLY A 62 16.07 -9.91 -11.49
N LYS A 63 16.65 -8.72 -11.31
CA LYS A 63 17.91 -8.30 -11.97
C LYS A 63 19.17 -8.73 -11.23
N LEU A 64 19.06 -9.08 -9.95
CA LEU A 64 20.18 -9.50 -9.12
C LEU A 64 20.37 -11.03 -9.11
N GLN A 65 19.41 -11.77 -9.66
CA GLN A 65 19.51 -13.19 -9.96
C GLN A 65 20.16 -13.40 -11.33
#